data_AF-A0A0R0KPB1-F1
#
_entry.id   AF-A0A0R0KPB1-F1
#
_cell.length_a   1.000
_cell.length_b   1.000
_cell.length_c   1.000
_cell.angle_alpha   90.00
_cell.angle_beta   90.00
_cell.angle_gamma   90.00
#
_symmetry.space_group_name_H-M   'P 1'
#
loop_
_entity.id
_entity.type
_entity.pdbx_description
1 polymer ?
#
loop_
_entity_poly.entity_id
_entity_poly.type
_entity_poly.pdbx_seq_one_letter_code
_entity_poly.pdbx_strand_id
1 'polypeptide(L)'
;MIFPLLLVLPHTQSLNLKALGLVNKINWPLYQNIVVSSFGEGTLIPGSLSSINLKTIDNMAKNFMVHPKEHIAWFVESCSDLELSKTLFFFVLLQSLLIKPKDEDIYTLFECVFPILKAEWETSMTAGDASLDEFKPEVLDWDCSAFFNELLYVKLRHLNVKVMICIFWRLAQLISVLPSDILLVSNSFTICNPFINCLMNLLSFLEFVVRFSPSTFVGY
;
A
#
# COMPACT_ATOMS: atom_id res chain seq x y z
N MET A 1 -17.49 -11.23 1.96
CA MET A 1 -16.25 -10.75 2.57
C MET A 1 -16.35 -9.24 2.79
N ILE A 2 -16.07 -8.75 4.01
CA ILE A 2 -16.29 -7.33 4.36
C ILE A 2 -15.13 -6.42 3.96
N PHE A 3 -13.93 -6.97 3.81
CA PHE A 3 -12.68 -6.23 3.62
C PHE A 3 -12.74 -5.11 2.57
N PRO A 4 -13.12 -5.36 1.29
CA PRO A 4 -13.16 -4.29 0.29
C PRO A 4 -14.16 -3.18 0.63
N LEU A 5 -15.17 -3.46 1.44
CA LEU A 5 -16.18 -2.48 1.85
C LEU A 5 -15.66 -1.53 2.95
N LEU A 6 -14.49 -1.78 3.53
CA LEU A 6 -13.90 -0.90 4.54
C LEU A 6 -13.26 0.35 3.91
N LEU A 7 -13.00 0.35 2.59
CA LEU A 7 -12.63 1.56 1.86
C LEU A 7 -13.90 2.29 1.40
N VAL A 8 -14.15 3.48 1.96
CA VAL A 8 -15.33 4.27 1.66
C VAL A 8 -15.18 4.98 0.32
N LEU A 9 -16.09 4.70 -0.60
CA LEU A 9 -16.18 5.37 -1.90
C LEU A 9 -17.50 6.18 -1.96
N PRO A 10 -17.57 7.31 -2.70
CA PRO A 10 -18.80 8.12 -2.73
C PRO A 10 -20.03 7.37 -3.23
N HIS A 11 -19.88 6.52 -4.24
CA HIS A 11 -20.99 5.79 -4.84
C HIS A 11 -21.48 4.62 -3.99
N THR A 12 -20.66 4.11 -3.06
CA THR A 12 -21.02 3.01 -2.14
C THR A 12 -21.07 3.45 -0.67
N GLN A 13 -21.04 4.76 -0.41
CA GLN A 13 -20.83 5.32 0.93
C GLN A 13 -21.73 4.69 2.00
N SER A 14 -23.04 4.58 1.73
CA SER A 14 -24.00 3.98 2.68
C SER A 14 -23.64 2.52 3.03
N LEU A 15 -23.25 1.73 2.03
CA LEU A 15 -22.83 0.34 2.23
C LEU A 15 -21.51 0.27 3.00
N ASN A 16 -20.53 1.12 2.65
CA ASN A 16 -19.24 1.15 3.32
C ASN A 16 -19.38 1.52 4.80
N LEU A 17 -20.19 2.53 5.12
CA LEU A 17 -20.43 2.94 6.51
C LEU A 17 -21.13 1.85 7.33
N LYS A 18 -22.09 1.12 6.72
CA LYS A 18 -22.70 -0.05 7.36
C LYS A 18 -21.67 -1.15 7.61
N ALA A 19 -20.81 -1.43 6.64
CA ALA A 19 -19.74 -2.42 6.78
C ALA A 19 -18.77 -2.04 7.91
N LEU A 20 -18.33 -0.78 7.96
CA LEU A 20 -17.47 -0.29 9.05
C LEU A 20 -18.16 -0.37 10.42
N GLY A 21 -19.47 -0.11 10.50
CA GLY A 21 -20.23 -0.28 11.74
C GLY A 21 -20.36 -1.74 12.20
N LEU A 22 -20.19 -2.70 11.29
CA LEU A 22 -20.27 -4.13 11.58
C LEU A 22 -18.89 -4.78 11.77
N VAL A 23 -17.81 -4.14 11.35
CA VAL A 23 -16.47 -4.75 11.33
C VAL A 23 -15.98 -5.14 12.73
N ASN A 24 -16.33 -4.34 13.76
CA ASN A 24 -15.99 -4.64 15.15
C ASN A 24 -16.71 -5.87 15.73
N LYS A 25 -17.74 -6.38 15.05
CA LYS A 25 -18.40 -7.64 15.43
C LYS A 25 -17.65 -8.87 14.90
N ILE A 26 -16.70 -8.66 13.99
CA ILE A 26 -15.87 -9.73 13.45
C ILE A 26 -14.63 -9.81 14.34
N ASN A 27 -14.44 -10.96 14.98
CA ASN A 27 -13.28 -11.21 15.84
C ASN A 27 -12.03 -11.52 15.01
N TRP A 28 -11.53 -10.52 14.30
CA TRP A 28 -10.33 -10.61 13.47
C TRP A 28 -9.30 -9.54 13.87
N PRO A 29 -8.02 -9.89 14.12
CA PRO A 29 -7.02 -8.95 14.64
C PRO A 29 -6.84 -7.68 13.79
N LEU A 30 -6.90 -7.80 12.46
CA LEU A 30 -6.79 -6.67 11.54
C LEU A 30 -7.88 -5.60 11.77
N TYR A 31 -9.04 -6.00 12.29
CA TYR A 31 -10.21 -5.14 12.45
C TYR A 31 -10.36 -4.49 13.82
N GLN A 32 -9.40 -4.72 14.72
CA GLN A 32 -9.44 -4.13 16.06
C GLN A 32 -9.40 -2.60 16.00
N ASN A 33 -10.13 -1.94 16.91
CA ASN A 33 -10.13 -0.49 17.08
C ASN A 33 -10.60 0.33 15.86
N ILE A 34 -11.27 -0.28 14.87
CA ILE A 34 -11.92 0.45 13.77
C ILE A 34 -13.21 1.09 14.31
N VAL A 35 -13.09 2.25 14.97
CA VAL A 35 -14.25 2.97 15.54
C VAL A 35 -14.76 4.02 14.57
N VAL A 36 -15.96 3.75 14.08
CA VAL A 36 -16.80 4.66 13.32
C VAL A 36 -17.77 5.32 14.30
N SER A 37 -17.51 6.59 14.61
CA SER A 37 -18.49 7.45 15.29
C SER A 37 -19.79 7.41 14.49
N SER A 38 -20.95 7.28 15.15
CA SER A 38 -22.25 7.17 14.50
C SER A 38 -22.43 8.29 13.46
N PHE A 39 -22.23 7.97 12.19
CA PHE A 39 -22.39 8.94 11.12
C PHE A 39 -23.89 9.12 10.89
N GLY A 40 -24.37 10.36 11.02
CA GLY A 40 -25.74 10.70 10.70
C GLY A 40 -26.05 10.35 9.24
N GLU A 41 -27.30 9.98 8.99
CA GLU A 41 -27.83 9.69 7.66
C GLU A 41 -27.80 10.98 6.81
N GLY A 42 -26.67 11.25 6.17
CA GLY A 42 -26.47 12.42 5.32
C GLY A 42 -25.33 12.18 4.33
N THR A 43 -25.42 12.82 3.16
CA THR A 43 -24.38 12.78 2.13
C THR A 43 -23.11 13.40 2.71
N LEU A 44 -22.05 12.61 2.85
CA LEU A 44 -20.78 13.07 3.42
C LEU A 44 -20.00 13.82 2.34
N ILE A 45 -19.44 14.98 2.70
CA ILE A 45 -18.62 15.80 1.81
C ILE A 45 -17.29 15.06 1.53
N PRO A 46 -16.68 15.14 0.34
CA PRO A 46 -15.43 14.41 0.00
C PRO A 46 -14.33 14.48 1.07
N GLY A 47 -14.09 15.66 1.68
CA GLY A 47 -13.10 15.81 2.76
C GLY A 47 -13.39 14.95 4.00
N SER A 48 -14.67 14.69 4.30
CA SER A 48 -15.06 13.79 5.40
C SER A 48 -14.85 12.31 5.05
N LEU A 49 -14.94 11.93 3.77
CA LEU A 49 -14.65 10.56 3.31
C LEU A 49 -13.17 10.25 3.41
N SER A 50 -12.32 11.18 2.96
CA SER A 50 -10.86 11.06 3.09
C SER A 50 -10.42 10.89 4.54
N SER A 51 -11.03 11.63 5.47
CA SER A 51 -10.76 11.49 6.91
C SER A 51 -11.15 10.10 7.45
N ILE A 52 -12.32 9.59 7.04
CA ILE A 52 -12.79 8.25 7.46
C ILE A 52 -11.85 7.17 6.93
N ASN A 53 -11.49 7.24 5.65
CA ASN A 53 -10.56 6.30 5.04
C ASN A 53 -9.19 6.35 5.71
N LEU A 54 -8.64 7.55 5.94
CA LEU A 54 -7.35 7.69 6.62
C LEU A 54 -7.37 7.04 8.00
N LYS A 55 -8.38 7.34 8.81
CA LYS A 55 -8.51 6.78 10.17
C LYS A 55 -8.66 5.26 10.15
N THR A 56 -9.43 4.73 9.20
CA THR A 56 -9.62 3.28 9.04
C THR A 56 -8.31 2.61 8.65
N ILE A 57 -7.63 3.15 7.63
CA ILE A 57 -6.36 2.64 7.12
C ILE A 57 -5.26 2.74 8.18
N ASP A 58 -5.20 3.83 8.95
CA ASP A 58 -4.23 4.01 10.04
C ASP A 58 -4.38 2.94 11.14
N ASN A 59 -5.61 2.65 11.57
CA ASN A 59 -5.87 1.58 12.53
C ASN A 59 -5.52 0.20 11.95
N MET A 60 -5.92 -0.08 10.71
CA MET A 60 -5.59 -1.33 10.04
C MET A 60 -4.08 -1.50 9.85
N ALA A 61 -3.35 -0.44 9.52
CA ALA A 61 -1.91 -0.45 9.35
C ALA A 61 -1.17 -0.76 10.65
N LYS A 62 -1.63 -0.21 11.78
CA LYS A 62 -1.12 -0.52 13.13
C LYS A 62 -1.35 -1.99 13.47
N ASN A 63 -2.57 -2.49 13.25
CA ASN A 63 -2.90 -3.89 13.52
C ASN A 63 -2.14 -4.85 12.59
N PHE A 64 -2.00 -4.47 11.32
CA PHE A 64 -1.29 -5.25 10.30
C PHE A 64 0.14 -5.58 10.74
N MET A 65 0.84 -4.59 11.28
CA MET A 65 2.23 -4.70 11.73
C MET A 65 2.43 -5.61 12.96
N VAL A 66 1.37 -5.99 13.68
CA VAL A 66 1.50 -6.93 14.82
C VAL A 66 1.83 -8.34 14.33
N HIS A 67 1.20 -8.77 13.22
CA HIS A 67 1.38 -10.11 12.64
C HIS A 67 1.34 -10.05 11.10
N PRO A 68 2.34 -9.42 10.44
CA PRO A 68 2.29 -9.15 9.01
C PRO A 68 2.19 -10.43 8.16
N LYS A 69 2.88 -11.51 8.56
CA LYS A 69 2.83 -12.81 7.88
C LYS A 69 1.42 -13.39 7.82
N GLU A 70 0.72 -13.41 8.96
CA GLU A 70 -0.62 -13.96 9.08
C GLU A 70 -1.64 -13.14 8.29
N HIS A 71 -1.54 -11.80 8.39
CA HIS A 71 -2.43 -10.91 7.65
C HIS A 71 -2.21 -10.98 6.13
N ILE A 72 -0.97 -11.17 5.67
CA ILE A 72 -0.65 -11.34 4.26
C ILE A 72 -1.20 -12.67 3.74
N ALA A 73 -0.97 -13.78 4.45
CA ALA A 73 -1.49 -15.09 4.06
C ALA A 73 -3.03 -15.05 3.94
N TRP A 74 -3.70 -14.47 4.96
CA TRP A 74 -5.14 -14.26 4.93
C TRP A 74 -5.60 -13.40 3.75
N PHE A 75 -4.88 -12.32 3.43
CA PHE A 75 -5.21 -11.46 2.29
C PHE A 75 -5.11 -12.23 0.96
N VAL A 76 -4.03 -13.00 0.76
CA VAL A 76 -3.84 -13.79 -0.46
C VAL A 76 -4.95 -14.83 -0.62
N GLU A 77 -5.27 -15.57 0.44
CA GLU A 77 -6.27 -16.63 0.42
C GLU A 77 -7.72 -16.12 0.28
N SER A 78 -8.02 -14.97 0.87
CA SER A 78 -9.41 -14.51 1.00
C SER A 78 -9.76 -13.34 0.08
N CYS A 79 -8.83 -12.42 -0.15
CA CYS A 79 -9.15 -11.07 -0.63
C CYS A 79 -8.56 -10.69 -1.99
N SER A 80 -7.58 -11.44 -2.49
CA SER A 80 -6.71 -11.02 -3.59
C SER A 80 -7.39 -10.92 -4.97
N ASP A 81 -8.57 -11.50 -5.16
CA ASP A 81 -9.25 -11.52 -6.47
C ASP A 81 -9.92 -10.19 -6.87
N LEU A 82 -10.22 -9.31 -5.89
CA LEU A 82 -10.95 -8.07 -6.14
C LEU A 82 -10.01 -6.86 -6.19
N GLU A 83 -10.11 -6.05 -7.24
CA GLU A 83 -9.31 -4.82 -7.39
C GLU A 83 -9.44 -3.90 -6.18
N LEU A 84 -10.65 -3.72 -5.66
CA LEU A 84 -10.89 -2.87 -4.49
C LEU A 84 -10.22 -3.41 -3.22
N SER A 85 -10.14 -4.74 -3.08
CA SER A 85 -9.38 -5.36 -1.99
C SER A 85 -7.89 -5.08 -2.14
N LYS A 86 -7.34 -5.21 -3.35
CA LYS A 86 -5.94 -4.88 -3.64
C LYS A 86 -5.65 -3.42 -3.32
N THR A 87 -6.53 -2.50 -3.74
CA THR A 87 -6.42 -1.07 -3.42
C THR A 87 -6.37 -0.82 -1.92
N LEU A 88 -7.30 -1.40 -1.15
CA LEU A 88 -7.28 -1.26 0.31
C LEU A 88 -6.02 -1.85 0.93
N PHE A 89 -5.59 -3.03 0.46
CA PHE A 89 -4.36 -3.66 0.95
C PHE A 89 -3.12 -2.80 0.68
N PHE A 90 -2.99 -2.22 -0.52
CA PHE A 90 -1.90 -1.31 -0.84
C PHE A 90 -1.92 -0.04 0.01
N PHE A 91 -3.10 0.52 0.31
CA PHE A 91 -3.17 1.64 1.26
C PHE A 91 -2.75 1.25 2.67
N VAL A 92 -3.18 0.09 3.17
CA VAL A 92 -2.75 -0.43 4.48
C VAL A 92 -1.23 -0.61 4.48
N LEU A 93 -0.66 -1.21 3.44
CA LEU A 93 0.78 -1.43 3.32
C LEU A 93 1.56 -0.11 3.24
N LEU A 94 1.15 0.83 2.40
CA LEU A 94 1.77 2.15 2.31
C LEU A 94 1.74 2.87 3.67
N GLN A 95 0.59 2.86 4.33
CA GLN A 95 0.44 3.48 5.64
C GLN A 95 1.32 2.79 6.70
N SER A 96 1.42 1.45 6.69
CA SER A 96 2.32 0.71 7.59
C SER A 96 3.78 1.12 7.40
N LEU A 97 4.21 1.39 6.17
CA LEU A 97 5.56 1.88 5.87
C LEU A 97 5.75 3.33 6.34
N LEU A 98 4.73 4.18 6.24
CA LEU A 98 4.74 5.57 6.71
C LEU A 98 4.78 5.68 8.24
N ILE A 99 4.18 4.73 8.96
CA ILE A 99 4.26 4.63 10.43
C ILE A 99 5.69 4.25 10.90
N LYS A 100 6.59 3.96 9.94
CA LYS A 100 7.97 3.51 10.13
C LYS A 100 8.04 2.19 10.91
N PRO A 101 8.20 1.05 10.22
CA PRO A 101 8.46 -0.23 10.86
C PRO A 101 9.72 -0.19 11.73
N LYS A 102 9.80 -1.10 12.70
CA LYS A 102 11.06 -1.36 13.39
C LYS A 102 12.05 -2.00 12.43
N ASP A 103 13.34 -1.77 12.65
CA ASP A 103 14.41 -2.29 11.79
C ASP A 103 14.34 -3.82 11.61
N GLU A 104 14.01 -4.55 12.67
CA GLU A 104 13.81 -6.01 12.68
C GLU A 104 12.62 -6.48 11.81
N ASP A 105 11.60 -5.64 11.66
CA ASP A 105 10.38 -5.96 10.92
C ASP A 105 10.49 -5.63 9.42
N ILE A 106 11.41 -4.74 9.02
CA ILE A 106 11.56 -4.28 7.63
C ILE A 106 11.83 -5.46 6.68
N TYR A 107 12.77 -6.33 7.05
CA TYR A 107 13.13 -7.48 6.22
C TYR A 107 11.97 -8.47 6.10
N THR A 108 11.36 -8.81 7.24
CA THR A 108 10.19 -9.70 7.28
C THR A 108 9.05 -9.15 6.43
N LEU A 109 8.77 -7.85 6.56
CA LEU A 109 7.74 -7.19 5.77
C LEU A 109 8.06 -7.28 4.28
N PHE A 110 9.29 -6.92 3.89
CA PHE A 110 9.75 -7.01 2.50
C PHE A 110 9.58 -8.42 1.93
N GLU A 111 10.09 -9.45 2.61
CA GLU A 111 10.01 -10.84 2.14
C GLU A 111 8.57 -11.28 1.88
N CYS A 112 7.63 -10.86 2.74
CA CYS A 112 6.25 -11.29 2.64
C CYS A 112 5.46 -10.52 1.58
N VAL A 113 5.70 -9.22 1.44
CA VAL A 113 4.94 -8.38 0.51
C VAL A 113 5.52 -8.37 -0.91
N PHE A 114 6.83 -8.57 -1.05
CA PHE A 114 7.50 -8.47 -2.34
C PHE A 114 6.92 -9.42 -3.42
N PRO A 115 6.65 -10.71 -3.14
CA PRO A 115 6.05 -11.60 -4.14
C PRO A 115 4.71 -11.10 -4.67
N ILE A 116 3.89 -10.51 -3.79
CA ILE A 116 2.57 -9.96 -4.14
C ILE A 116 2.74 -8.71 -5.00
N LEU A 117 3.57 -7.77 -4.57
CA LEU A 117 3.85 -6.55 -5.32
C LEU A 117 4.44 -6.85 -6.70
N LYS A 118 5.33 -7.84 -6.80
CA LYS A 118 5.93 -8.27 -8.06
C LYS A 118 4.88 -8.85 -9.01
N ALA A 119 4.04 -9.77 -8.53
CA ALA A 119 3.01 -10.40 -9.36
C ALA A 119 1.98 -9.36 -9.89
N GLU A 120 1.56 -8.43 -9.03
CA GLU A 120 0.62 -7.37 -9.41
C GLU A 120 1.26 -6.36 -10.37
N TRP A 121 2.56 -6.07 -10.20
CA TRP A 121 3.32 -5.22 -11.12
C TRP A 121 3.43 -5.85 -12.51
N GLU A 122 3.84 -7.12 -12.60
CA GLU A 122 3.95 -7.85 -13.87
C GLU A 122 2.60 -7.95 -14.60
N THR A 123 1.52 -8.15 -13.84
CA THR A 123 0.15 -8.14 -14.36
C THR A 123 -0.23 -6.77 -14.93
N SER A 124 0.08 -5.68 -14.20
CA SER A 124 -0.21 -4.31 -14.63
C SER A 124 0.59 -3.90 -15.87
N MET A 125 1.85 -4.32 -15.97
CA MET A 125 2.69 -4.12 -17.16
C MET A 125 2.11 -4.83 -18.38
N THR A 126 1.67 -6.08 -18.23
CA THR A 126 1.07 -6.87 -19.32
C THR A 126 -0.25 -6.27 -19.79
N ALA A 127 -1.04 -5.71 -18.88
CA ALA A 127 -2.33 -5.08 -19.19
C ALA A 127 -2.19 -3.68 -19.81
N GLY A 128 -0.99 -3.08 -19.79
CA GLY A 128 -0.77 -1.70 -20.22
C GLY A 128 -1.33 -0.64 -19.26
N ASP A 129 -1.68 -1.04 -18.04
CA ASP A 129 -2.20 -0.16 -16.98
C ASP A 129 -1.05 0.63 -16.30
N ALA A 130 0.20 0.18 -16.48
CA ALA A 130 1.41 0.82 -15.97
C ALA A 130 2.05 1.76 -17.01
N SER A 131 1.58 3.00 -17.06
CA SER A 131 2.25 4.08 -17.80
C SER A 131 3.11 4.91 -16.85
N LEU A 132 4.43 4.89 -17.04
CA LEU A 132 5.36 5.71 -16.28
C LEU A 132 5.44 7.16 -16.79
N ASP A 133 4.98 7.42 -18.02
CA ASP A 133 4.98 8.76 -18.61
C ASP A 133 4.04 9.72 -17.88
N GLU A 134 3.03 9.20 -17.17
CA GLU A 134 2.09 9.98 -16.36
C GLU A 134 2.54 10.10 -14.88
N PHE A 135 3.61 9.42 -14.50
CA PHE A 135 4.09 9.41 -13.11
C PHE A 135 4.90 10.67 -12.81
N LYS A 136 4.49 11.41 -11.79
CA LYS A 136 5.18 12.62 -11.35
C LYS A 136 6.01 12.32 -10.09
N PRO A 137 7.28 12.75 -9.99
CA PRO A 137 8.12 12.43 -8.84
C PRO A 137 7.54 12.87 -7.50
N GLU A 138 6.75 13.95 -7.47
CA GLU A 138 6.14 14.47 -6.24
C GLU A 138 5.18 13.44 -5.61
N VAL A 139 4.67 12.49 -6.39
CA VAL A 139 3.83 11.38 -5.92
C VAL A 139 4.58 10.49 -4.92
N LEU A 140 5.91 10.41 -5.01
CA LEU A 140 6.73 9.62 -4.07
C LEU A 140 6.68 10.16 -2.63
N ASP A 141 6.40 11.45 -2.48
CA ASP A 141 6.27 12.11 -1.18
C ASP A 141 4.85 12.07 -0.61
N TRP A 142 3.89 11.55 -1.37
CA TRP A 142 2.50 11.49 -0.95
C TRP A 142 2.26 10.48 0.17
N ASP A 143 1.37 10.85 1.08
CA ASP A 143 0.73 9.93 2.01
C ASP A 143 -0.56 9.34 1.40
N CYS A 144 -1.23 8.45 2.12
CA CYS A 144 -2.49 7.86 1.65
C CYS A 144 -3.57 8.91 1.35
N SER A 145 -3.57 10.04 2.08
CA SER A 145 -4.62 11.06 1.97
C SER A 145 -4.59 11.78 0.62
N ALA A 146 -3.40 11.99 0.06
CA ALA A 146 -3.23 12.60 -1.26
C ALA A 146 -3.88 11.76 -2.38
N PHE A 147 -3.87 10.43 -2.26
CA PHE A 147 -4.48 9.52 -3.22
C PHE A 147 -6.00 9.42 -3.12
N PHE A 148 -6.62 9.81 -1.99
CA PHE A 148 -8.06 9.66 -1.82
C PHE A 148 -8.88 10.56 -2.75
N ASN A 149 -8.31 11.65 -3.22
CA ASN A 149 -8.94 12.46 -4.26
C ASN A 149 -8.96 11.71 -5.61
N GLU A 150 -7.96 10.87 -5.88
CA GLU A 150 -7.89 10.06 -7.11
C GLU A 150 -8.82 8.85 -7.10
N LEU A 151 -9.19 8.33 -5.92
CA LEU A 151 -10.19 7.24 -5.76
C LEU A 151 -11.52 7.53 -6.45
N LEU A 152 -11.83 8.80 -6.71
CA LEU A 152 -13.09 9.25 -7.28
C LEU A 152 -13.09 9.28 -8.81
N TYR A 153 -11.92 9.43 -9.43
CA TYR A 153 -11.80 9.81 -10.83
C TYR A 153 -10.94 8.84 -11.65
N VAL A 154 -10.08 8.06 -11.00
CA VAL A 154 -9.11 7.19 -11.65
C VAL A 154 -9.55 5.73 -11.57
N LYS A 155 -9.25 4.95 -12.62
CA LYS A 155 -9.42 3.50 -12.60
C LYS A 155 -8.58 2.90 -11.47
N LEU A 156 -9.18 2.02 -10.65
CA LEU A 156 -8.49 1.42 -9.50
C LEU A 156 -7.13 0.81 -9.85
N ARG A 157 -6.98 0.18 -11.03
CA ARG A 157 -5.70 -0.37 -11.48
C ARG A 157 -4.60 0.68 -11.66
N HIS A 158 -4.92 1.81 -12.30
CA HIS A 158 -3.94 2.90 -12.47
C HIS A 158 -3.57 3.49 -11.10
N LEU A 159 -4.55 3.65 -10.20
CA LEU A 159 -4.29 4.09 -8.84
C LEU A 159 -3.39 3.09 -8.08
N ASN A 160 -3.68 1.79 -8.20
CA ASN A 160 -2.89 0.72 -7.59
C ASN A 160 -1.44 0.78 -8.05
N VAL A 161 -1.18 0.99 -9.34
CA VAL A 161 0.18 1.17 -9.88
C VAL A 161 0.88 2.35 -9.20
N LYS A 162 0.24 3.52 -9.11
CA LYS A 162 0.84 4.70 -8.44
C LYS A 162 1.16 4.43 -6.98
N VAL A 163 0.23 3.83 -6.24
CA VAL A 163 0.43 3.48 -4.82
C VAL A 163 1.54 2.44 -4.67
N MET A 164 1.61 1.44 -5.56
CA MET A 164 2.68 0.44 -5.57
C MET A 164 4.06 1.06 -5.81
N ILE A 165 4.18 2.03 -6.73
CA ILE A 165 5.44 2.76 -6.93
C ILE A 165 5.88 3.45 -5.63
N CYS A 166 4.96 4.07 -4.89
CA CYS A 166 5.27 4.67 -3.59
C CYS A 166 5.66 3.61 -2.55
N ILE A 167 4.99 2.45 -2.50
CA ILE A 167 5.36 1.33 -1.62
C ILE A 167 6.79 0.87 -1.92
N PHE A 168 7.10 0.66 -3.19
CA PHE A 168 8.44 0.28 -3.66
C PHE A 168 9.50 1.29 -3.26
N TRP A 169 9.22 2.58 -3.44
CA TRP A 169 10.10 3.67 -3.02
C TRP A 169 10.35 3.67 -1.51
N ARG A 170 9.28 3.55 -0.70
CA ARG A 170 9.42 3.54 0.77
C ARG A 170 10.18 2.31 1.27
N LEU A 171 9.94 1.13 0.69
CA LEU A 171 10.72 -0.07 0.99
C LEU A 171 12.21 0.14 0.66
N ALA A 172 12.53 0.71 -0.50
CA ALA A 172 13.91 1.00 -0.89
C ALA A 172 14.59 1.97 0.09
N GLN A 173 13.90 3.05 0.49
CA GLN A 173 14.40 4.00 1.48
C GLN A 173 14.69 3.32 2.83
N LEU A 174 13.77 2.51 3.33
CA LEU A 174 13.92 1.79 4.59
C LEU A 174 15.08 0.80 4.56
N ILE A 175 15.24 0.06 3.46
CA ILE A 175 16.33 -0.90 3.28
C ILE A 175 17.69 -0.20 3.17
N SER A 176 17.76 0.94 2.48
CA SER A 176 19.03 1.67 2.26
C SER A 176 19.67 2.23 3.53
N VAL A 177 18.89 2.41 4.60
CA VAL A 177 19.34 2.98 5.88
C VAL A 177 19.63 1.86 6.90
N LEU A 178 19.32 0.60 6.58
CA LEU A 178 19.48 -0.51 7.51
C LEU A 178 20.98 -0.82 7.75
N PRO A 179 21.40 -1.02 9.02
CA PRO A 179 22.78 -1.41 9.32
C PRO A 179 23.19 -2.70 8.59
N SER A 180 24.41 -2.72 8.05
CA SER A 180 24.97 -3.87 7.31
C SER A 180 24.89 -5.19 8.08
N ASP A 181 24.96 -5.15 9.40
CA ASP A 181 24.93 -6.33 10.26
C ASP A 181 23.55 -7.01 10.29
N ILE A 182 22.46 -6.25 10.14
CA ILE A 182 21.09 -6.79 10.07
C ILE A 182 20.86 -7.48 8.72
N LEU A 183 21.46 -6.96 7.64
CA LEU A 183 21.42 -7.60 6.32
C LEU A 183 22.11 -8.96 6.32
N LEU A 184 23.16 -9.13 7.14
CA LEU A 184 23.94 -10.38 7.25
C LEU A 184 23.30 -11.47 8.12
N VAL A 185 22.38 -11.12 9.03
CA VAL A 185 21.68 -12.11 9.88
C VAL A 185 20.66 -12.94 9.08
N SER A 186 20.25 -12.48 7.90
CA SER A 186 19.38 -13.23 6.97
C SER A 186 20.12 -14.32 6.18
N ASN A 187 21.10 -14.99 6.82
CA ASN A 187 21.99 -16.00 6.25
C ASN A 187 21.27 -17.32 5.88
N SER A 188 20.36 -17.25 4.92
CA SER A 188 20.23 -18.28 3.90
C SER A 188 20.83 -17.69 2.63
N PHE A 189 22.03 -18.16 2.28
CA PHE A 189 22.85 -17.72 1.14
C PHE A 189 22.18 -17.83 -0.25
N THR A 190 20.90 -18.18 -0.30
CA THR A 190 20.04 -18.23 -1.49
C THR A 190 19.14 -16.99 -1.65
N ILE A 191 18.97 -16.16 -0.61
CA ILE A 191 18.04 -15.00 -0.63
C ILE A 191 18.73 -13.69 -1.06
N CYS A 192 20.06 -13.55 -0.85
CA CYS A 192 20.79 -12.38 -1.33
C CYS A 192 20.72 -12.18 -2.85
N ASN A 193 20.58 -13.25 -3.65
CA ASN A 193 20.55 -13.13 -5.11
C ASN A 193 19.22 -12.58 -5.65
N PRO A 194 18.02 -13.05 -5.23
CA PRO A 194 16.76 -12.39 -5.58
C PRO A 194 16.54 -11.06 -4.86
N PHE A 195 17.06 -10.85 -3.64
CA PHE A 195 16.97 -9.55 -2.94
C PHE A 195 17.83 -8.49 -3.62
N ILE A 196 19.07 -8.80 -4.00
CA ILE A 196 19.94 -7.88 -4.75
C ILE A 196 19.44 -7.71 -6.18
N ASN A 197 18.99 -8.76 -6.89
CA ASN A 197 18.41 -8.57 -8.22
C ASN A 197 17.07 -7.82 -8.17
N CYS A 198 16.26 -8.02 -7.13
CA CYS A 198 15.06 -7.22 -6.92
C CYS A 198 15.43 -5.79 -6.58
N LEU A 199 16.32 -5.54 -5.63
CA LEU A 199 16.79 -4.22 -5.26
C LEU A 199 17.50 -3.53 -6.42
N MET A 200 18.24 -4.26 -7.26
CA MET A 200 18.88 -3.77 -8.49
C MET A 200 17.87 -3.56 -9.61
N ASN A 201 16.82 -4.39 -9.72
CA ASN A 201 15.69 -4.16 -10.61
C ASN A 201 14.81 -3.00 -10.14
N LEU A 202 14.69 -2.82 -8.83
CA LEU A 202 13.96 -1.76 -8.15
C LEU A 202 14.77 -0.47 -8.22
N LEU A 203 16.09 -0.53 -8.07
CA LEU A 203 17.02 0.59 -8.25
C LEU A 203 17.15 0.92 -9.72
N SER A 204 17.15 -0.05 -10.65
CA SER A 204 17.08 0.23 -12.08
C SER A 204 15.71 0.75 -12.49
N PHE A 205 14.64 0.30 -11.83
CA PHE A 205 13.28 0.82 -11.99
C PHE A 205 13.16 2.24 -11.42
N LEU A 206 13.77 2.51 -10.27
CA LEU A 206 13.83 3.84 -9.67
C LEU A 206 14.79 4.76 -10.45
N GLU A 207 15.91 4.26 -10.97
CA GLU A 207 16.78 4.97 -11.92
C GLU A 207 16.04 5.25 -13.23
N PHE A 208 15.19 4.33 -13.69
CA PHE A 208 14.33 4.52 -14.86
C PHE A 208 13.27 5.60 -14.58
N VAL A 209 12.58 5.53 -13.44
CA VAL A 209 11.58 6.52 -12.99
C VAL A 209 12.22 7.89 -12.76
N VAL A 210 13.44 7.96 -12.19
CA VAL A 210 14.17 9.20 -11.93
C VAL A 210 14.79 9.78 -13.21
N ARG A 211 15.34 8.95 -14.11
CA ARG A 211 15.90 9.44 -15.40
C ARG A 211 14.85 9.96 -16.37
N PHE A 212 13.60 9.52 -16.27
CA PHE A 212 12.52 9.94 -17.16
C PHE A 212 11.57 10.97 -16.56
N SER A 213 11.85 11.52 -15.38
CA SER A 213 11.21 12.77 -14.96
C SER A 213 11.82 13.96 -15.72
N PRO A 214 11.06 14.71 -16.54
CA PRO A 214 11.60 15.84 -17.31
C PRO A 214 12.05 17.03 -16.43
N SER A 215 11.84 16.98 -15.12
CA SER A 215 12.05 18.13 -14.22
C SER A 215 13.41 18.14 -13.48
N THR A 216 14.30 17.17 -13.69
CA THR A 216 15.64 17.18 -13.06
C THR A 216 16.80 17.59 -13.99
N PHE A 217 16.50 18.08 -15.19
CA PHE A 217 17.51 18.63 -16.11
C PHE A 217 17.39 20.15 -16.28
N VAL A 218 17.37 20.91 -15.18
CA VAL A 218 17.77 22.32 -15.21
C VAL A 218 18.50 22.67 -13.91
N GLY A 219 19.80 22.97 -14.02
CA GLY A 219 20.54 23.70 -12.99
C GLY A 219 21.90 23.12 -12.57
N TYR A 220 22.83 22.99 -13.51
CA TYR A 220 24.21 23.45 -13.28
C TYR A 220 24.36 24.81 -13.95
#